data_AF-A0A3M3K7V5-F1
#
_entry.id   AF-A0A3M3K7V5-F1
#
_cell.length_a   1.000
_cell.length_b   1.000
_cell.length_c   1.000
_cell.angle_alpha   90.00
_cell.angle_beta   90.00
_cell.angle_gamma   90.00
#
_symmetry.space_group_name_H-M   'P 1'
#
loop_
_entity.id
_entity.type
_entity.pdbx_description
1 polymer ?
#
loop_
_entity_poly.entity_id
_entity_poly.type
_entity_poly.pdbx_seq_one_letter_code
_entity_poly.pdbx_strand_id
1 'polypeptide(L)'
;YARYAYDYLSPSEIEAHMDDNRSHGICSHGLTEDTCPCGCFELPGPDDHVDFSTDGYYPEDDSELIRKEWAEKEERWRQEEIADASRTCMKAIVLNTKSACIRSVLKILRLWR
;
A
#
# COMPACT_ATOMS: atom_id res chain seq x y z
N TYR A 1 -0.03 0.32 26.35
CA TYR A 1 -0.56 -0.82 25.58
C TYR A 1 0.50 -1.40 24.64
N ALA A 2 0.98 -0.67 23.63
CA ALA A 2 1.95 -1.21 22.64
C ALA A 2 3.24 -1.81 23.24
N ARG A 3 3.85 -1.12 24.22
CA ARG A 3 5.02 -1.61 24.96
C ARG A 3 4.84 -2.97 25.63
N TYR A 4 3.64 -3.28 26.11
CA TYR A 4 3.36 -4.55 26.80
C TYR A 4 2.83 -5.64 25.83
N ALA A 5 2.14 -5.24 24.76
CA ALA A 5 1.55 -6.18 23.81
C ALA A 5 2.53 -6.65 22.72
N TYR A 6 3.57 -5.85 22.44
CA TYR A 6 4.51 -6.08 21.33
C TYR A 6 5.96 -5.73 21.69
N ASP A 7 6.29 -5.66 22.98
CA ASP A 7 7.66 -5.44 23.47
C ASP A 7 8.37 -4.20 22.90
N TYR A 8 7.62 -3.13 22.61
CA TYR A 8 8.22 -1.87 22.15
C TYR A 8 9.17 -1.30 23.20
N LEU A 9 10.40 -1.08 22.77
CA LEU A 9 11.45 -0.47 23.56
C LEU A 9 11.46 1.05 23.41
N SER A 10 11.91 1.75 24.45
CA SER A 10 12.24 3.17 24.35
C SER A 10 13.51 3.35 23.51
N PRO A 11 13.76 4.56 22.95
CA PRO A 11 14.99 4.81 22.20
C PRO A 11 16.28 4.46 22.97
N SER A 12 16.32 4.76 24.27
CA SER A 12 17.47 4.43 25.14
C SER A 12 17.66 2.93 25.33
N GLU A 13 16.58 2.16 25.38
CA GLU A 13 16.64 0.70 25.50
C GLU A 13 17.07 0.06 24.18
N ILE A 14 16.64 0.62 23.04
CA ILE A 14 17.10 0.20 21.71
C ILE A 14 18.61 0.42 21.61
N GLU A 15 19.11 1.58 22.00
CA GLU A 15 20.54 1.90 21.97
C GLU A 15 21.35 0.94 22.86
N ALA A 16 20.89 0.70 24.10
CA ALA A 16 21.52 -0.27 25.00
C ALA A 16 21.53 -1.70 24.41
N HIS A 17 20.43 -2.13 23.79
CA HIS A 17 20.37 -3.42 23.10
C HIS A 17 21.30 -3.49 21.89
N MET A 18 21.44 -2.40 21.12
CA MET A 18 22.34 -2.34 19.99
C MET A 18 23.81 -2.39 20.42
N ASP A 19 24.17 -1.74 21.53
CA ASP A 19 25.51 -1.80 22.10
C ASP A 19 25.84 -3.20 22.64
N ASP A 20 24.89 -3.83 23.34
CA ASP A 20 25.04 -5.21 23.80
C ASP A 20 25.22 -6.17 22.62
N ASN A 21 24.37 -6.08 21.59
CA ASN A 21 24.50 -6.86 20.36
C ASN A 21 25.85 -6.63 19.68
N ARG A 22 26.30 -5.38 19.58
CA ARG A 22 27.61 -5.03 19.00
C ARG A 22 28.75 -5.68 19.77
N SER A 23 28.67 -5.71 21.11
CA SER A 23 29.67 -6.38 21.96
C SER A 23 29.71 -7.91 21.75
N HIS A 24 28.60 -8.50 21.32
CA HIS A 24 28.48 -9.90 20.93
C HIS A 24 28.77 -10.16 19.44
N GLY A 25 29.22 -9.16 18.68
CA GLY A 25 29.50 -9.31 17.25
C GLY A 25 28.24 -9.45 16.39
N ILE A 26 27.13 -8.86 16.83
CA ILE A 26 25.85 -8.84 16.11
C ILE A 26 25.55 -7.41 15.66
N CYS A 27 25.22 -7.22 14.38
CA CYS A 27 24.91 -5.92 13.82
C CYS A 27 23.45 -5.51 14.09
N SER A 28 23.08 -4.29 13.69
CA SER A 28 21.69 -3.80 13.81
C SER A 28 20.65 -4.64 13.06
N HIS A 29 21.08 -5.44 12.08
CA HIS A 29 20.22 -6.39 11.37
C HIS A 29 20.04 -7.73 12.10
N GLY A 30 20.69 -7.91 13.26
CA GLY A 30 20.65 -9.17 14.02
C GLY A 30 21.53 -10.27 13.43
N LEU A 31 22.52 -9.92 12.60
CA LEU A 31 23.41 -10.86 11.91
C LEU A 31 24.85 -10.72 12.41
N THR A 32 25.62 -11.80 12.33
CA THR A 32 27.05 -11.82 12.63
C THR A 32 27.89 -11.44 11.40
N GLU A 33 29.19 -11.24 11.58
CA GLU A 33 30.13 -10.93 10.50
C GLU A 33 30.01 -11.90 9.32
N ASP A 34 30.02 -13.21 9.57
CA ASP A 34 29.94 -14.24 8.53
C ASP A 34 28.58 -14.33 7.80
N THR A 35 27.54 -13.72 8.37
CA THR A 35 26.17 -13.84 7.89
C THR A 35 25.58 -12.53 7.38
N CYS A 36 26.27 -11.41 7.61
CA CYS A 36 25.78 -10.09 7.22
C CYS A 36 26.28 -9.72 5.81
N PRO A 37 25.43 -9.74 4.78
CA PRO A 37 25.84 -9.40 3.40
C PRO A 37 26.08 -7.89 3.20
N CYS A 38 25.79 -7.07 4.21
CA CYS A 38 25.88 -5.61 4.15
C CYS A 38 27.24 -5.06 4.60
N GLY A 39 28.21 -5.93 4.95
CA GLY A 39 29.53 -5.47 5.40
C GLY A 39 29.50 -4.66 6.69
N CYS A 40 28.51 -4.85 7.57
CA CYS A 40 28.34 -4.01 8.78
C CYS A 40 29.52 -4.03 9.76
N PHE A 41 30.45 -4.98 9.59
CA PHE A 41 31.65 -5.17 10.40
C PHE A 41 32.92 -4.75 9.68
N GLU A 42 32.83 -4.47 8.38
CA GLU A 42 33.91 -3.93 7.58
C GLU A 42 33.99 -2.43 7.93
N LEU A 43 34.87 -2.08 8.87
CA LEU A 43 35.25 -0.69 9.08
C LEU A 43 35.88 -0.19 7.78
N PRO A 44 35.52 1.00 7.28
CA PRO A 44 36.23 1.59 6.16
C PRO A 44 37.70 1.73 6.57
N GLY A 45 38.59 1.08 5.82
CA GLY A 45 40.01 1.34 5.92
C GLY A 45 40.27 2.81 5.54
N PRO A 46 41.45 3.36 5.86
CA PRO A 46 41.80 4.72 5.45
C PRO A 46 41.92 4.92 3.92
N ASP A 47 41.59 3.94 3.08
CA ASP A 47 41.91 3.96 1.64
C ASP A 47 40.87 3.32 0.70
N ASP A 48 39.57 3.47 0.93
CA ASP A 48 38.56 3.01 -0.05
C ASP A 48 37.31 3.87 -0.14
N HIS A 49 37.42 5.16 0.20
CA HIS A 49 36.55 6.17 -0.41
C HIS A 49 36.90 6.28 -1.90
N VAL A 50 36.46 5.29 -2.69
CA VAL A 50 36.11 5.53 -4.08
C VAL A 50 35.02 6.58 -3.99
N ASP A 51 35.42 7.84 -4.17
CA ASP A 51 34.49 8.89 -4.55
C ASP A 51 33.80 8.35 -5.79
N PHE A 52 32.58 7.83 -5.61
CA PHE A 52 31.66 7.60 -6.69
C PHE A 52 31.31 8.99 -7.18
N SER A 53 32.26 9.59 -7.90
CA SER A 53 32.11 10.79 -8.68
C SER A 53 30.92 10.47 -9.55
N THR A 54 29.77 10.97 -9.07
CA THR A 54 28.48 10.86 -9.71
C THR A 54 28.66 11.66 -10.99
N ASP A 55 29.03 10.95 -12.03
CA ASP A 55 29.37 11.41 -13.34
C ASP A 55 28.11 11.90 -14.05
N GLY A 56 27.49 12.96 -13.52
CA GLY A 56 26.45 13.72 -14.21
C GLY A 56 25.29 12.91 -14.78
N TYR A 57 25.04 11.70 -14.30
CA TYR A 57 23.88 10.91 -14.71
C TYR A 57 22.65 11.55 -14.06
N TYR A 58 22.02 12.48 -14.79
CA TYR A 58 20.67 12.90 -14.51
C TYR A 58 19.74 11.75 -14.90
N PRO A 59 19.05 11.10 -13.95
CA PRO A 59 17.98 10.18 -14.30
C PRO A 59 16.94 10.93 -15.14
N GLU A 60 16.44 10.31 -16.20
CA GLU A 60 15.32 10.90 -16.96
C GLU A 60 14.15 11.14 -15.99
N ASP A 61 13.69 12.40 -15.90
CA ASP A 61 12.61 12.80 -15.00
C ASP A 61 11.25 12.40 -15.59
N ASP A 62 10.88 11.14 -15.36
CA ASP A 62 9.60 10.57 -15.80
C ASP A 62 8.40 11.07 -14.96
N SER A 63 8.59 12.03 -14.06
CA SER A 63 7.54 12.52 -13.15
C SER A 63 6.32 13.07 -13.87
N GLU A 64 6.48 13.68 -15.04
CA GLU A 64 5.36 14.17 -15.85
C GLU A 64 4.58 13.01 -16.50
N LEU A 65 5.28 11.98 -16.96
CA LEU A 65 4.66 10.80 -17.57
C LEU A 65 3.86 10.03 -16.51
N ILE A 66 4.43 9.86 -15.32
CA ILE A 66 3.75 9.25 -14.17
C ILE A 66 2.50 10.07 -13.80
N ARG A 67 2.63 11.39 -13.63
CA ARG A 67 1.48 12.26 -13.28
C ARG A 67 0.34 12.13 -14.30
N LYS A 68 0.66 12.07 -15.59
CA LYS A 68 -0.32 11.89 -16.65
C LYS A 68 -1.01 10.53 -16.57
N GLU A 69 -0.26 9.44 -16.40
CA GLU A 69 -0.83 8.09 -16.28
C GLU A 69 -1.80 7.99 -15.11
N TRP A 70 -1.43 8.57 -13.95
CA TRP A 70 -2.30 8.59 -12.77
C TRP A 70 -3.59 9.38 -13.01
N ALA A 71 -3.51 10.55 -13.65
CA ALA A 71 -4.68 11.35 -13.99
C ALA A 71 -5.66 10.60 -14.92
N GLU A 72 -5.13 9.89 -15.93
CA GLU A 72 -5.94 9.07 -16.84
C GLU A 72 -6.60 7.88 -16.12
N LYS A 73 -5.88 7.25 -15.20
CA LYS A 73 -6.39 6.14 -14.38
C LYS A 73 -7.51 6.60 -13.45
N GLU A 74 -7.36 7.77 -12.85
CA GLU A 74 -8.36 8.35 -11.95
C GLU A 74 -9.62 8.79 -12.70
N GLU A 75 -9.49 9.36 -13.90
CA GLU A 75 -10.64 9.65 -14.76
C GLU A 75 -11.38 8.35 -15.15
N ARG A 76 -10.64 7.31 -15.55
CA ARG A 76 -11.25 6.01 -15.88
C ARG A 76 -12.02 5.44 -14.69
N TRP A 77 -11.47 5.48 -13.49
CA TRP A 77 -12.17 5.03 -12.29
C TRP A 77 -13.45 5.84 -12.02
N ARG A 78 -13.41 7.17 -12.18
CA ARG A 78 -14.63 8.01 -12.08
C ARG A 78 -15.70 7.60 -13.10
N GLN A 79 -15.32 7.30 -14.34
CA GLN A 79 -16.26 6.84 -15.36
C GLN A 79 -16.83 5.45 -15.04
N GLU A 80 -16.01 4.54 -14.51
CA GLU A 80 -16.46 3.21 -14.07
C GLU A 80 -17.45 3.28 -12.92
N GLU A 81 -17.23 4.15 -11.93
CA GLU A 81 -18.17 4.40 -10.83
C GLU A 81 -19.51 4.93 -11.34
N ILE A 82 -19.49 5.91 -12.25
CA ILE A 82 -20.71 6.46 -12.87
C ILE A 82 -21.46 5.36 -13.64
N ALA A 83 -20.73 4.54 -14.40
CA ALA A 83 -21.31 3.46 -15.18
C ALA A 83 -21.93 2.37 -14.30
N ASP A 84 -21.28 2.00 -13.20
CA ASP A 84 -21.81 1.03 -12.24
C ASP A 84 -23.04 1.57 -11.50
N ALA A 85 -22.99 2.82 -11.02
CA ALA A 85 -24.13 3.48 -10.40
C ALA A 85 -25.33 3.55 -11.36
N SER A 86 -25.09 3.90 -12.62
CA SER A 86 -26.12 3.91 -13.67
C SER A 86 -26.71 2.52 -13.92
N ARG A 87 -25.87 1.48 -14.02
CA ARG A 87 -26.30 0.09 -14.18
C ARG A 87 -27.14 -0.38 -13.00
N THR A 88 -26.75 -0.01 -11.79
CA THR A 88 -27.47 -0.33 -10.56
C THR A 88 -28.82 0.39 -10.49
N CYS A 89 -28.87 1.66 -10.88
CA CYS A 89 -30.11 2.42 -11.01
C CYS A 89 -31.07 1.76 -12.00
N MET A 90 -30.59 1.41 -13.20
CA MET A 90 -31.41 0.71 -14.20
C MET A 90 -31.96 -0.63 -13.68
N LYS A 91 -31.14 -1.43 -13.00
CA LYS A 91 -31.59 -2.68 -12.36
C LYS A 91 -32.70 -2.44 -11.35
N ALA A 92 -32.57 -1.40 -10.50
CA ALA A 92 -33.57 -1.06 -9.51
C ALA A 92 -34.90 -0.64 -10.15
N ILE A 93 -34.85 0.16 -11.22
CA ILE A 93 -36.04 0.56 -11.99
C ILE A 93 -36.76 -0.69 -12.54
N VAL A 94 -36.04 -1.60 -13.18
CA VAL A 94 -36.62 -2.83 -13.76
C VAL A 94 -37.25 -3.74 -12.70
N LEU A 95 -36.62 -3.89 -11.53
CA LEU A 95 -37.18 -4.69 -10.45
C LEU A 95 -38.46 -4.06 -9.88
N ASN A 96 -38.48 -2.74 -9.71
CA ASN A 96 -39.65 -2.03 -9.21
C ASN A 96 -40.83 -2.14 -10.20
N THR A 97 -40.61 -1.92 -11.49
CA THR A 97 -41.68 -2.02 -12.51
C THR A 97 -42.26 -3.43 -12.61
N LYS A 98 -41.41 -4.48 -12.57
CA LYS A 98 -41.88 -5.88 -12.50
C LYS A 98 -42.73 -6.14 -11.26
N SER A 99 -42.24 -5.70 -10.09
CA SER A 99 -42.97 -5.83 -8.83
C SER A 99 -44.31 -5.10 -8.84
N ALA A 100 -44.37 -3.90 -9.42
CA ALA A 100 -45.60 -3.13 -9.57
C ALA A 100 -46.61 -3.83 -10.49
N CYS A 101 -46.16 -4.38 -11.62
CA CYS A 101 -47.00 -5.14 -12.54
C CYS A 101 -47.61 -6.38 -11.87
N ILE A 102 -46.80 -7.18 -11.18
CA ILE A 102 -47.26 -8.36 -10.44
C ILE A 102 -48.28 -7.97 -9.37
N ARG A 103 -48.01 -6.91 -8.59
CA ARG A 103 -48.94 -6.41 -7.57
C ARG A 103 -50.27 -5.95 -8.18
N SER A 104 -50.24 -5.31 -9.34
CA SER A 104 -51.44 -4.90 -10.07
C SER A 104 -52.29 -6.09 -10.51
N VAL A 105 -51.67 -7.11 -11.12
CA VAL A 105 -52.34 -8.35 -11.54
C VAL A 105 -52.97 -9.07 -10.33
N LEU A 106 -52.24 -9.20 -9.23
CA LEU A 106 -52.75 -9.81 -8.00
C LEU A 106 -53.92 -9.01 -7.41
N LYS A 107 -53.92 -7.68 -7.53
CA LYS A 107 -55.02 -6.84 -7.06
C LYS A 107 -56.28 -7.06 -7.89
N ILE A 108 -56.15 -7.16 -9.23
CA ILE A 108 -57.28 -7.48 -10.11
C ILE A 108 -57.84 -8.87 -9.77
N LEU A 109 -56.97 -9.88 -9.63
CA LEU A 109 -57.40 -11.25 -9.29
C LEU A 109 -58.14 -11.32 -7.93
N ARG A 110 -57.74 -10.50 -6.94
CA ARG A 110 -58.44 -10.41 -5.65
C ARG A 110 -59.80 -9.71 -5.73
N LEU A 111 -60.00 -8.79 -6.67
CA LEU A 111 -61.29 -8.10 -6.86
C LEU A 111 -62.31 -8.97 -7.59
N TRP A 112 -61.86 -10.00 -8.29
CA TRP A 112 -62.69 -10.94 -9.05
C TRP A 112 -63.07 -12.20 -8.26
N ARG A 113 -62.73 -12.28 -6.97
CA ARG A 113 -63.05 -13.38 -6.05
C ARG A 113 -63.94 -12.86 -4.93
#